data_AF-A0A9E1Y7M9-F1
#
_entry.id   AF-A0A9E1Y7M9-F1
#
_cell.length_a   1.000
_cell.length_b   1.000
_cell.length_c   1.000
_cell.angle_alpha   90.00
_cell.angle_beta   90.00
_cell.angle_gamma   90.00
#
_symmetry.space_group_name_H-M   'P 1'
#
loop_
_entity.id
_entity.type
_entity.pdbx_description
1 polymer ?
#
loop_
_entity_poly.entity_id
_entity_poly.type
_entity_poly.pdbx_seq_one_letter_code
_entity_poly.pdbx_strand_id
1 'polypeptide(L)'
;MSLSVKQLGVSKRMVFALTVSALTIGLGAYLDPFSYAKIIDIQGRIDILGASIILPTLFLIVSIGRMAKCRFFSPDDIDGSGLTKGSENAIVLQSLLQNTLEQFVITVAVYTAWCFLMPVSFLSAIPLCSVLFALGRTLFFKGYKKGAVSRAFGFALTFYSTALLFLFLCVYQAWAIVS
;
A
#
# COMPACT_ATOMS: atom_id res chain seq x y z
N MET A 1 -11.46 -19.88 -21.72
CA MET A 1 -12.09 -20.21 -20.42
C MET A 1 -12.85 -18.98 -19.95
N SER A 2 -14.16 -19.05 -19.72
CA SER A 2 -14.97 -17.89 -19.28
C SER A 2 -14.77 -17.60 -17.79
N LEU A 3 -14.67 -16.33 -17.40
CA LEU A 3 -14.54 -15.94 -16.00
C LEU A 3 -15.84 -16.25 -15.23
N SER A 4 -15.71 -16.71 -13.99
CA SER A 4 -16.83 -16.81 -13.05
C SER A 4 -17.33 -15.42 -12.61
N VAL A 5 -18.58 -15.34 -12.13
CA VAL A 5 -19.17 -14.10 -11.58
C VAL A 5 -18.29 -13.49 -10.47
N LYS A 6 -17.71 -14.33 -9.60
CA LYS A 6 -16.79 -13.89 -8.54
C LYS A 6 -15.51 -13.29 -9.12
N GLN A 7 -14.89 -13.94 -10.10
CA GLN A 7 -13.68 -13.43 -10.77
C GLN A 7 -13.96 -12.12 -11.51
N LEU A 8 -15.10 -12.00 -12.18
CA LEU A 8 -15.52 -10.77 -12.84
C LEU A 8 -15.73 -9.63 -11.83
N GLY A 9 -16.36 -9.92 -10.68
CA GLY A 9 -16.53 -8.97 -9.60
C GLY A 9 -15.21 -8.45 -9.04
N VAL A 10 -14.24 -9.35 -8.83
CA VAL A 10 -12.87 -8.98 -8.40
C VAL A 10 -12.18 -8.13 -9.46
N SER A 11 -12.22 -8.55 -10.72
CA SER A 11 -11.60 -7.84 -11.84
C SER A 11 -12.09 -6.40 -11.95
N LYS A 12 -13.41 -6.16 -11.88
CA LYS A 12 -13.99 -4.81 -11.89
C LYS A 12 -13.45 -3.92 -10.78
N ARG A 13 -13.30 -4.46 -9.56
CA ARG A 13 -12.76 -3.72 -8.40
C ARG A 13 -11.27 -3.44 -8.56
N MET A 14 -10.51 -4.37 -9.14
CA MET A 14 -9.08 -4.17 -9.42
C MET A 14 -8.87 -3.12 -10.50
N VAL A 15 -9.61 -3.16 -11.61
CA VAL A 15 -9.56 -2.14 -12.67
C VAL A 15 -9.92 -0.75 -12.15
N PHE A 16 -10.93 -0.66 -11.28
CA PHE A 16 -11.29 0.60 -10.66
C PHE A 16 -10.15 1.14 -9.77
N ALA A 17 -9.55 0.30 -8.93
CA ALA A 17 -8.40 0.70 -8.12
C ALA A 17 -7.21 1.13 -8.99
N LEU A 18 -6.90 0.40 -10.06
CA LEU A 18 -5.84 0.73 -11.02
C LEU A 18 -6.07 2.12 -11.61
N THR A 19 -7.30 2.42 -12.01
CA THR A 19 -7.68 3.72 -12.58
C THR A 19 -7.48 4.84 -11.57
N VAL A 20 -7.95 4.65 -10.33
CA VAL A 20 -7.76 5.63 -9.24
C VAL A 20 -6.26 5.86 -8.99
N SER A 21 -5.48 4.79 -8.86
CA SER A 21 -4.03 4.89 -8.64
C SER A 21 -3.31 5.64 -9.77
N ALA A 22 -3.60 5.30 -11.03
CA ALA A 22 -3.00 5.95 -12.20
C ALA A 22 -3.35 7.45 -12.26
N LEU A 23 -4.63 7.78 -12.03
CA LEU A 23 -5.09 9.17 -12.01
C LEU A 23 -4.45 9.96 -10.87
N THR A 24 -4.36 9.39 -9.66
CA THR A 24 -3.73 10.05 -8.52
C THR A 24 -2.25 10.33 -8.77
N ILE A 25 -1.50 9.37 -9.33
CA ILE A 25 -0.08 9.57 -9.66
C ILE A 25 0.07 10.63 -10.75
N GLY A 26 -0.70 10.52 -11.84
CA GLY A 26 -0.64 11.46 -12.96
C GLY A 26 -1.01 12.89 -12.55
N LEU A 27 -2.10 13.06 -11.81
CA LEU A 27 -2.51 14.37 -11.29
C LEU A 27 -1.53 14.91 -10.26
N GLY A 28 -0.97 14.06 -9.40
CA GLY A 28 0.06 14.46 -8.44
C GLY A 28 1.32 15.01 -9.10
N ALA A 29 1.77 14.37 -10.18
CA ALA A 29 2.92 14.83 -10.96
C ALA A 29 2.62 16.08 -11.81
N TYR A 30 1.40 16.20 -12.34
CA TYR A 30 1.01 17.32 -13.21
C TYR A 30 0.67 18.60 -12.43
N LEU A 31 -0.09 18.48 -11.34
CA LEU A 31 -0.58 19.63 -10.58
C LEU A 31 0.39 20.09 -9.49
N ASP A 32 1.31 19.22 -9.06
CA ASP A 32 2.23 19.46 -7.94
C ASP A 32 1.55 20.12 -6.72
N PRO A 33 0.51 19.49 -6.13
CA PRO A 33 -0.32 20.09 -5.08
C PRO A 33 0.47 20.52 -3.83
N PHE A 34 1.66 19.96 -3.60
CA PHE A 34 2.52 20.32 -2.47
C PHE A 34 3.67 21.26 -2.84
N SER A 35 3.72 21.73 -4.10
CA SER A 35 4.77 22.63 -4.60
C SER A 35 6.19 22.10 -4.42
N TYR A 36 6.37 20.78 -4.53
CA TYR A 36 7.65 20.12 -4.32
C TYR A 36 8.62 20.29 -5.48
N ALA A 37 8.16 20.76 -6.65
CA ALA A 37 9.04 21.08 -7.77
C ALA A 37 10.11 22.14 -7.44
N LYS A 38 9.94 22.89 -6.35
CA LYS A 38 10.90 23.89 -5.86
C LYS A 38 11.97 23.32 -4.92
N ILE A 39 11.79 22.09 -4.43
CA ILE A 39 12.73 21.43 -3.52
C ILE A 39 13.86 20.84 -4.35
N ILE A 40 15.08 21.35 -4.18
CA ILE A 40 16.27 20.90 -4.93
C ILE A 40 17.28 20.17 -4.05
N ASP A 41 17.18 20.31 -2.74
CA ASP A 41 18.10 19.72 -1.78
C ASP A 41 17.67 18.31 -1.34
N ILE A 42 18.64 17.57 -0.79
CA ILE A 42 18.42 16.20 -0.31
C ILE A 42 17.56 16.15 0.95
N GLN A 43 17.58 17.18 1.80
CA GLN A 43 16.81 17.22 3.04
C GLN A 43 15.32 17.22 2.73
N GLY A 44 14.87 18.05 1.78
CA GLY A 44 13.47 18.06 1.39
C GLY A 44 12.96 16.72 0.83
N ARG A 45 13.80 15.95 0.13
CA ARG A 45 13.46 14.58 -0.32
C ARG A 45 13.28 13.61 0.85
N ILE A 46 14.13 13.72 1.86
CA ILE A 46 14.05 12.93 3.10
C ILE A 46 12.78 13.30 3.89
N ASP A 47 12.45 14.58 3.98
CA ASP A 47 11.25 15.05 4.68
C ASP A 47 9.98 14.52 4.02
N ILE A 48 9.91 14.55 2.67
CA ILE A 48 8.80 13.99 1.90
C ILE A 48 8.68 12.47 2.13
N LEU A 49 9.81 11.76 2.07
CA LEU A 49 9.84 10.31 2.34
C LEU A 49 9.33 10.02 3.75
N GLY A 50 9.89 10.71 4.76
CA GLY A 50 9.54 10.58 6.17
C GLY A 50 8.07 10.81 6.42
N ALA A 51 7.51 11.91 5.90
CA ALA A 51 6.08 12.20 6.01
C ALA A 51 5.22 11.11 5.36
N SER A 52 5.65 10.62 4.19
CA SER A 52 4.86 9.68 3.39
C SER A 52 4.88 8.25 3.92
N ILE A 53 5.85 7.85 4.74
CA ILE A 53 5.86 6.53 5.38
C ILE A 53 5.07 6.48 6.69
N ILE A 54 4.62 7.63 7.23
CA ILE A 54 3.85 7.68 8.49
C ILE A 54 2.59 6.82 8.40
N LEU A 55 1.77 6.99 7.37
CA LEU A 55 0.51 6.25 7.24
C LEU A 55 0.74 4.73 7.04
N PRO A 56 1.63 4.28 6.12
CA PRO A 56 1.98 2.86 6.04
C PRO A 56 2.46 2.27 7.38
N THR A 57 3.33 3.00 8.09
CA THR A 57 3.86 2.58 9.40
C THR A 57 2.75 2.47 10.43
N LEU A 58 1.86 3.45 10.49
CA LEU A 58 0.70 3.44 11.40
C LEU A 58 -0.17 2.19 11.18
N PHE A 59 -0.45 1.82 9.93
CA PHE A 59 -1.25 0.62 9.63
C PHE A 59 -0.55 -0.69 10.01
N LEU A 60 0.79 -0.74 9.90
CA LEU A 60 1.56 -1.87 10.40
C LEU A 60 1.48 -1.96 11.93
N ILE A 61 1.67 -0.84 12.64
CA ILE A 61 1.54 -0.77 14.11
C ILE A 61 0.14 -1.21 14.55
N VAL A 62 -0.92 -0.71 13.89
CA VAL A 62 -2.31 -1.12 14.19
C VAL A 62 -2.51 -2.62 13.95
N SER A 63 -1.95 -3.18 12.88
CA SER A 63 -2.05 -4.62 12.60
C SER A 63 -1.35 -5.45 13.68
N ILE A 64 -0.16 -5.03 14.12
CA ILE A 64 0.59 -5.68 15.20
C ILE A 64 -0.21 -5.60 16.50
N GLY A 65 -0.68 -4.40 16.88
CA GLY A 65 -1.44 -4.19 18.12
C GLY A 65 -2.73 -5.00 18.17
N ARG A 66 -3.45 -5.13 17.05
CA ARG A 66 -4.64 -5.98 16.95
C ARG A 66 -4.33 -7.46 17.17
N MET A 67 -3.22 -7.95 16.61
CA MET A 67 -2.80 -9.33 16.80
C MET A 67 -2.33 -9.59 18.23
N ALA A 68 -1.52 -8.69 18.78
CA ALA A 68 -1.03 -8.76 20.17
C ALA A 68 -2.19 -8.78 21.16
N LYS A 69 -3.17 -7.88 21.00
CA LYS A 69 -4.39 -7.86 21.81
C LYS A 69 -5.16 -9.19 21.70
N CYS A 70 -5.30 -9.74 20.49
CA CYS A 70 -6.00 -11.02 20.30
C CYS A 70 -5.32 -12.17 21.07
N ARG A 71 -4.00 -12.28 20.98
CA ARG A 71 -3.23 -13.33 21.68
C ARG A 71 -3.28 -13.17 23.19
N PHE A 72 -3.13 -11.94 23.68
CA PHE A 72 -3.10 -11.69 25.13
C PHE A 72 -4.40 -12.09 25.84
N PHE A 73 -5.55 -11.88 25.19
CA PHE A 73 -6.87 -12.19 25.78
C PHE A 73 -7.41 -13.58 25.42
N SER A 74 -6.63 -14.42 24.74
CA SER A 74 -7.07 -15.75 24.30
C SER A 74 -6.12 -16.82 24.86
N PRO A 75 -6.57 -17.65 25.82
CA PRO A 75 -5.75 -18.72 26.37
C PRO A 75 -5.20 -19.67 25.30
N ASP A 76 -5.98 -19.91 24.24
CA ASP A 76 -5.60 -20.79 23.13
C ASP A 76 -4.54 -20.16 22.19
N ASP A 77 -4.42 -18.84 22.19
CA ASP A 77 -3.54 -18.09 21.27
C ASP A 77 -2.33 -17.45 21.97
N ILE A 78 -2.25 -17.49 23.30
CA ILE A 78 -1.21 -16.79 24.08
C ILE A 78 0.19 -17.32 23.78
N ASP A 79 0.32 -18.63 23.59
CA ASP A 79 1.57 -19.31 23.22
C ASP A 79 1.95 -19.10 21.75
N GLY A 80 1.06 -18.50 20.97
CA GLY A 80 1.25 -18.24 19.55
C GLY A 80 0.99 -19.46 18.66
N SER A 81 0.75 -19.16 17.37
CA SER A 81 0.34 -20.16 16.38
C SER A 81 1.45 -21.13 15.93
N GLY A 82 2.65 -21.02 16.49
CA GLY A 82 3.74 -21.99 16.29
C GLY A 82 3.58 -23.25 17.15
N LEU A 83 2.78 -23.18 18.21
CA LEU A 83 2.58 -24.23 19.20
C LEU A 83 1.14 -24.77 19.22
N THR A 84 0.16 -23.95 18.79
CA THR A 84 -1.27 -24.33 18.74
C THR A 84 -1.90 -24.00 17.39
N LYS A 85 -3.03 -24.67 17.06
CA LYS A 85 -3.92 -24.19 16.00
C LYS A 85 -4.65 -22.96 16.53
N GLY A 86 -4.16 -21.77 16.19
CA GLY A 86 -4.75 -20.51 16.65
C GLY A 86 -6.23 -20.38 16.29
N SER A 87 -6.96 -19.58 17.06
CA SER A 87 -8.38 -19.31 16.88
C SER A 87 -8.68 -18.74 15.48
N GLU A 88 -9.93 -18.88 15.01
CA GLU A 88 -10.34 -18.32 13.71
C GLU A 88 -10.04 -16.82 13.60
N ASN A 89 -10.19 -16.09 14.70
CA ASN A 89 -9.90 -14.66 14.73
C ASN A 89 -8.39 -14.39 14.64
N ALA A 90 -7.57 -15.16 15.36
CA ALA A 90 -6.11 -15.07 15.30
C ALA A 90 -5.60 -15.38 13.88
N ILE A 91 -6.15 -16.39 13.21
CA ILE A 91 -5.81 -16.73 11.81
C ILE A 91 -6.11 -15.56 10.86
N VAL A 92 -7.29 -14.94 11.00
CA VAL A 92 -7.67 -13.78 10.17
C VAL A 92 -6.76 -12.59 10.45
N LEU A 93 -6.49 -12.27 11.72
CA LEU A 93 -5.62 -11.15 12.09
C LEU A 93 -4.18 -11.38 11.63
N GLN A 94 -3.66 -12.59 11.74
CA GLN A 94 -2.34 -12.96 11.22
C GLN A 94 -2.27 -12.79 9.71
N SER A 95 -3.32 -13.16 8.98
CA SER A 95 -3.40 -12.95 7.52
C SER A 95 -3.41 -11.46 7.14
N LEU A 96 -4.13 -10.63 7.91
CA LEU A 96 -4.16 -9.18 7.71
C LEU A 96 -2.80 -8.54 8.03
N LEU A 97 -2.15 -8.99 9.10
CA LEU A 97 -0.83 -8.52 9.51
C LEU A 97 0.22 -8.87 8.46
N GLN A 98 0.27 -10.12 8.03
CA GLN A 98 1.21 -10.58 7.00
C GLN A 98 1.04 -9.79 5.70
N ASN A 99 -0.20 -9.62 5.24
CA ASN A 99 -0.45 -8.84 4.04
C ASN A 99 -0.07 -7.35 4.21
N THR A 100 -0.29 -6.78 5.39
CA THR A 100 0.10 -5.38 5.66
C THR A 100 1.63 -5.24 5.70
N LEU A 101 2.35 -6.21 6.26
CA LEU A 101 3.81 -6.25 6.27
C LEU A 101 4.37 -6.32 4.83
N GLU A 102 3.86 -7.23 4.00
CA GLU A 102 4.27 -7.36 2.60
C GLU A 102 4.06 -6.05 1.82
N GLN A 103 2.88 -5.43 1.97
CA GLN A 103 2.58 -4.15 1.32
C GLN A 103 3.46 -3.01 1.86
N PHE A 104 3.73 -2.99 3.17
CA PHE A 104 4.59 -2.00 3.81
C PHE A 104 6.03 -2.09 3.30
N VAL A 105 6.63 -3.29 3.27
CA VAL A 105 8.01 -3.49 2.82
C VAL A 105 8.21 -3.00 1.38
N ILE A 106 7.31 -3.38 0.47
CA ILE A 106 7.37 -2.92 -0.93
C ILE A 106 7.18 -1.40 -0.99
N THR A 107 6.25 -0.84 -0.22
CA THR A 107 5.98 0.60 -0.20
C THR A 107 7.19 1.41 0.26
N VAL A 108 7.87 0.99 1.35
CA VAL A 108 9.08 1.67 1.83
C VAL A 108 10.19 1.62 0.77
N ALA A 109 10.42 0.45 0.16
CA ALA A 109 11.44 0.30 -0.88
C ALA A 109 11.16 1.21 -2.09
N VAL A 110 9.92 1.21 -2.58
CA VAL A 110 9.52 2.00 -3.77
C VAL A 110 9.50 3.50 -3.46
N TYR A 111 9.00 3.92 -2.31
CA TYR A 111 8.97 5.34 -1.95
C TYR A 111 10.39 5.90 -1.78
N THR A 112 11.28 5.10 -1.17
CA THR A 112 12.69 5.47 -1.04
C THR A 112 13.35 5.64 -2.42
N ALA A 113 13.19 4.65 -3.31
CA ALA A 113 13.73 4.72 -4.66
C ALA A 113 13.16 5.91 -5.45
N TRP A 114 11.85 6.13 -5.38
CA TRP A 114 11.19 7.26 -6.05
C TRP A 114 11.69 8.61 -5.55
N CYS A 115 11.74 8.81 -4.23
CA CYS A 115 12.20 10.06 -3.64
C CYS A 115 13.66 10.38 -3.98
N PHE A 116 14.50 9.40 -4.28
CA PHE A 116 15.90 9.64 -4.63
C PHE A 116 16.20 9.67 -6.13
N LEU A 117 15.43 8.96 -6.95
CA LEU A 117 15.76 8.80 -8.37
C LEU A 117 14.84 9.60 -9.30
N MET A 118 13.60 9.92 -8.89
CA MET A 118 12.68 10.66 -9.74
C MET A 118 12.92 12.19 -9.69
N PRO A 119 12.57 12.92 -10.77
CA PRO A 119 12.57 14.38 -10.75
C PRO A 119 11.63 14.94 -9.69
N VAL A 120 11.97 16.15 -9.21
CA VAL A 120 11.28 16.81 -8.10
C VAL A 120 9.80 17.09 -8.39
N SER A 121 9.44 17.28 -9.66
CA SER A 121 8.05 17.45 -10.12
C SER A 121 7.16 16.24 -9.87
N PHE A 122 7.74 15.04 -9.69
CA PHE A 122 7.00 13.81 -9.45
C PHE A 122 6.82 13.48 -7.97
N LEU A 123 7.42 14.25 -7.06
CA LEU A 123 7.45 13.91 -5.64
C LEU A 123 6.09 14.06 -4.95
N SER A 124 5.22 14.93 -5.47
CA SER A 124 3.86 15.10 -4.96
C SER A 124 2.99 13.83 -5.07
N ALA A 125 3.37 12.87 -5.93
CA ALA A 125 2.66 11.59 -6.04
C ALA A 125 2.80 10.72 -4.78
N ILE A 126 3.89 10.86 -4.03
CA ILE A 126 4.22 9.97 -2.90
C ILE A 126 3.31 10.18 -1.69
N PRO A 127 3.12 11.39 -1.14
CA PRO A 127 2.16 11.60 -0.06
C PRO A 127 0.71 11.26 -0.46
N LEU A 128 0.33 11.48 -1.72
CA LEU A 128 -0.99 11.05 -2.22
C LEU A 128 -1.13 9.52 -2.22
N CYS A 129 -0.11 8.80 -2.68
CA CYS A 129 -0.10 7.34 -2.63
C CYS A 129 -0.08 6.82 -1.19
N SER A 130 0.51 7.56 -0.24
CA SER A 130 0.45 7.24 1.19
C SER A 130 -0.99 7.31 1.73
N VAL A 131 -1.75 8.32 1.31
CA VAL A 131 -3.19 8.40 1.60
C VAL A 131 -3.96 7.25 0.96
N LEU A 132 -3.67 6.90 -0.29
CA LEU A 132 -4.26 5.72 -0.94
C LEU A 132 -3.92 4.41 -0.22
N PHE A 133 -2.70 4.28 0.33
CA PHE A 133 -2.31 3.14 1.15
C PHE A 133 -3.25 3.00 2.35
N ALA A 134 -3.43 4.08 3.13
CA ALA A 134 -4.30 4.10 4.30
C ALA A 134 -5.77 3.79 3.97
N LEU A 135 -6.32 4.42 2.92
CA LEU A 135 -7.67 4.18 2.46
C LEU A 135 -7.85 2.73 1.99
N GLY A 136 -6.89 2.23 1.21
CA GLY A 136 -6.86 0.86 0.72
C GLY A 136 -6.85 -0.16 1.87
N ARG A 137 -5.98 0.03 2.86
CA ARG A 137 -5.93 -0.83 4.06
C ARG A 137 -7.23 -0.80 4.86
N THR A 138 -7.82 0.38 5.06
CA THR A 138 -9.10 0.52 5.75
C THR A 138 -10.21 -0.28 5.05
N LEU A 139 -10.32 -0.15 3.73
CA LEU A 139 -11.31 -0.85 2.92
C LEU A 139 -11.03 -2.36 2.86
N PHE A 140 -9.76 -2.75 2.76
CA PHE A 140 -9.35 -4.16 2.79
C PHE A 140 -9.75 -4.84 4.10
N PHE A 141 -9.47 -4.20 5.25
CA PHE A 141 -9.84 -4.73 6.56
C PHE A 141 -11.35 -4.88 6.73
N LYS A 142 -12.13 -3.86 6.33
CA LYS A 142 -13.60 -3.89 6.38
C LYS A 142 -14.21 -4.96 5.45
N GLY A 143 -13.57 -5.22 4.31
CA GLY A 143 -14.03 -6.18 3.31
C GLY A 143 -13.56 -7.62 3.55
N TYR A 144 -12.56 -7.85 4.40
CA TYR A 144 -11.86 -9.14 4.46
C TYR A 144 -12.77 -10.33 4.77
N LYS A 145 -13.60 -10.22 5.81
CA LYS A 145 -14.55 -11.28 6.20
C LYS A 145 -15.75 -11.41 5.26
N LYS A 146 -15.98 -10.44 4.36
CA LYS A 146 -17.08 -10.42 3.39
C LYS A 146 -16.72 -11.10 2.06
N GLY A 147 -15.52 -11.67 1.96
CA GLY A 147 -15.06 -12.43 0.79
C GLY A 147 -14.26 -11.62 -0.23
N ALA A 148 -13.80 -12.32 -1.28
CA ALA A 148 -12.80 -11.83 -2.22
C ALA A 148 -13.20 -10.52 -2.94
N VAL A 149 -14.43 -10.45 -3.45
CA VAL A 149 -14.93 -9.26 -4.17
C VAL A 149 -14.94 -8.02 -3.27
N SER A 150 -15.32 -8.17 -1.99
CA SER A 150 -15.43 -7.04 -1.06
C SER A 150 -14.08 -6.48 -0.66
N ARG A 151 -13.03 -7.30 -0.56
CA ARG A 151 -11.67 -6.85 -0.19
C ARG A 151 -10.81 -6.44 -1.39
N ALA A 152 -11.20 -6.83 -2.61
CA ALA A 152 -10.40 -6.65 -3.83
C ALA A 152 -10.01 -5.19 -4.09
N PHE A 153 -10.95 -4.24 -3.97
CA PHE A 153 -10.66 -2.83 -4.22
C PHE A 153 -9.63 -2.30 -3.22
N GLY A 154 -9.81 -2.54 -1.92
CA GLY A 154 -8.86 -2.07 -0.90
C GLY A 154 -7.47 -2.70 -1.02
N PHE A 155 -7.42 -4.00 -1.38
CA PHE A 155 -6.16 -4.66 -1.71
C PHE A 155 -5.46 -3.97 -2.88
N ALA A 156 -6.17 -3.86 -4.00
CA ALA A 156 -5.65 -3.34 -5.26
C ALA A 156 -5.27 -1.86 -5.15
N LEU A 157 -6.00 -1.06 -4.38
CA LEU A 157 -5.70 0.37 -4.21
C LEU A 157 -4.33 0.58 -3.55
N THR A 158 -4.02 -0.21 -2.52
CA THR A 158 -2.69 -0.19 -1.88
C THR A 158 -1.61 -0.72 -2.81
N PHE A 159 -1.86 -1.87 -3.46
CA PHE A 159 -0.85 -2.53 -4.27
C PHE A 159 -0.54 -1.76 -5.56
N TYR A 160 -1.57 -1.31 -6.30
CA TYR A 160 -1.39 -0.65 -7.58
C TYR A 160 -0.86 0.77 -7.46
N SER A 161 -1.15 1.51 -6.38
CA SER A 161 -0.47 2.80 -6.16
C SER A 161 1.04 2.61 -6.06
N THR A 162 1.50 1.57 -5.37
CA THR A 162 2.94 1.30 -5.22
C THR A 162 3.54 0.66 -6.47
N ALA A 163 2.86 -0.31 -7.08
CA ALA A 163 3.35 -1.02 -8.26
C ALA A 163 3.46 -0.09 -9.48
N LEU A 164 2.51 0.84 -9.67
CA LEU A 164 2.59 1.82 -10.76
C LEU A 164 3.74 2.81 -10.55
N LEU A 165 3.98 3.29 -9.33
CA LEU A 165 5.16 4.10 -9.02
C LEU A 165 6.44 3.33 -9.41
N PHE A 166 6.55 2.07 -9.02
CA PHE A 166 7.74 1.28 -9.37
C PHE A 166 7.87 1.07 -10.88
N LEU A 167 6.77 0.79 -11.59
CA LEU A 167 6.77 0.64 -13.03
C LEU A 167 7.23 1.94 -13.73
N PHE A 168 6.67 3.08 -13.34
CA PHE A 168 7.05 4.38 -13.90
C PHE A 168 8.51 4.73 -13.61
N LEU A 169 8.99 4.43 -12.41
CA LEU A 169 10.41 4.56 -12.05
C LEU A 169 11.29 3.75 -13.00
N CYS A 170 10.99 2.46 -13.20
CA CYS A 170 11.76 1.60 -14.09
C CYS A 170 11.78 2.13 -15.53
N VAL A 171 10.63 2.56 -16.05
CA VAL A 171 10.53 3.14 -17.40
C VAL A 171 11.35 4.42 -17.51
N TYR A 172 11.26 5.31 -16.51
CA TYR A 172 12.02 6.56 -16.48
C TYR A 172 13.54 6.31 -16.44
N GLN A 173 13.99 5.39 -15.58
CA GLN A 173 15.41 5.05 -15.48
C GLN A 173 15.93 4.37 -16.75
N ALA A 174 15.14 3.50 -17.38
CA ALA A 174 15.52 2.89 -18.65
C ALA A 174 15.64 3.93 -19.78
N TRP A 175 14.70 4.89 -19.83
CA TRP A 175 14.76 5.99 -20.78
C TRP A 175 16.03 6.85 -20.58
N ALA A 176 16.32 7.22 -19.33
CA ALA A 176 17.47 8.06 -18.98
C ALA A 176 18.84 7.41 -19.30
N ILE A 177 18.91 6.09 -19.45
CA ILE A 177 20.13 5.38 -19.85
C ILE A 177 20.34 5.41 -21.37
N VAL A 178 19.25 5.45 -22.14
CA VAL A 178 19.28 5.35 -23.61
C VAL A 178 19.29 6.72 -24.29
N SER A 179 18.82 7.77 -23.61
CA SER A 179 18.86 9.17 -24.08
C SER A 179 20.18 9.85 -23.75
#